data_AF-A0AA96E5W2-F1
#
_entry.id   AF-A0AA96E5W2-F1
#
_cell.length_a   1.000
_cell.length_b   1.000
_cell.length_c   1.000
_cell.angle_alpha   90.00
_cell.angle_beta   90.00
_cell.angle_gamma   90.00
#
_symmetry.space_group_name_H-M   'P 1'
#
loop_
_entity.id
_entity.type
_entity.pdbx_description
1 polymer ?
#
loop_
_entity_poly.entity_id
_entity_poly.type
_entity_poly.pdbx_seq_one_letter_code
_entity_poly.pdbx_strand_id
1 'polypeptide(L)'
;MRERHLSRSDRFISHIDSALRTLIPNTRGAQRVNPSASMAESELGELERRHAASTLRVLHVATAGVQGLCQGQVGLVMLPRARQQIDHSQREATDHLAWCQQRLEQLESRTSYFTPVYYGAGVGLGIVTGLINDRFGLGVVAATKELIGRQVSEQMNYLPADDQRSRTLLRQVVSDNTHHAQLALEAGGMRFPAPIKWGMGLLGGASLKKARYT
;
A
#
# COMPACT_ATOMS: atom_id res chain seq x y z
N MET A 1 8.75 17.72 26.49
CA MET A 1 8.62 17.93 25.04
C MET A 1 7.41 18.83 24.81
N ARG A 2 7.56 19.97 24.11
CA ARG A 2 6.40 20.81 23.74
C ARG A 2 5.55 20.04 22.73
N GLU A 3 4.31 19.71 23.08
CA GLU A 3 3.32 19.26 22.10
C GLU A 3 3.12 20.38 21.09
N ARG A 4 3.53 20.15 19.83
CA ARG A 4 3.30 21.11 18.74
C ARG A 4 1.81 21.06 18.39
N HIS A 5 1.06 22.08 18.81
CA HIS A 5 -0.31 22.28 18.34
C HIS A 5 -0.30 22.72 16.88
N LEU A 6 -0.54 21.76 15.97
CA LEU A 6 -0.66 22.04 14.54
C LEU A 6 -1.97 22.79 14.26
N SER A 7 -1.86 23.93 13.58
CA SER A 7 -3.03 24.67 13.09
C SER A 7 -3.78 23.87 12.02
N ARG A 8 -4.96 24.35 11.60
CA ARG A 8 -5.70 23.70 10.50
C ARG A 8 -4.92 23.76 9.18
N SER A 9 -4.23 24.87 8.93
CA SER A 9 -3.34 25.04 7.77
C SER A 9 -2.14 24.09 7.84
N ASP A 10 -1.52 23.92 9.00
CA ASP A 10 -0.36 23.00 9.13
C ASP A 10 -0.76 21.56 8.84
N ARG A 11 -1.95 21.14 9.27
CA ARG A 11 -2.51 19.82 8.96
C ARG A 11 -2.77 19.66 7.47
N PHE A 12 -3.39 20.66 6.84
CA PHE A 12 -3.63 20.65 5.40
C PHE A 12 -2.33 20.56 4.59
N ILE A 13 -1.33 21.36 4.94
CA ILE A 13 0.00 21.31 4.32
C ILE A 13 0.65 19.94 4.52
N SER A 14 0.52 19.34 5.72
CA SER A 14 1.05 18.01 6.01
C SER A 14 0.38 16.91 5.17
N HIS A 15 -0.92 17.04 4.87
CA HIS A 15 -1.62 16.12 3.97
C HIS A 15 -1.16 16.30 2.51
N ILE A 16 -0.94 17.54 2.06
CA ILE A 16 -0.38 17.80 0.72
C ILE A 16 1.05 17.25 0.62
N ASP A 17 1.92 17.54 1.58
CA ASP A 17 3.28 16.99 1.63
C ASP A 17 3.25 15.46 1.61
N SER A 18 2.35 14.85 2.38
CA SER A 18 2.17 13.39 2.37
C SER A 18 1.72 12.86 1.02
N ALA A 19 0.78 13.54 0.36
CA ALA A 19 0.33 13.16 -0.98
C ALA A 19 1.47 13.28 -2.01
N LEU A 20 2.16 14.42 -2.05
CA LEU A 20 3.30 14.65 -2.94
C LEU A 20 4.37 13.58 -2.76
N ARG A 21 4.70 13.27 -1.50
CA ARG A 21 5.69 12.24 -1.17
C ARG A 21 5.26 10.81 -1.50
N THR A 22 3.96 10.57 -1.67
CA THR A 22 3.43 9.27 -2.11
C THR A 22 3.42 9.15 -3.62
N LEU A 23 3.15 10.25 -4.31
CA LEU A 23 2.84 10.28 -5.73
C LEU A 23 4.04 10.61 -6.60
N ILE A 24 4.97 11.42 -6.10
CA ILE A 24 6.17 11.80 -6.83
C ILE A 24 7.24 10.74 -6.57
N PRO A 25 7.73 10.04 -7.61
CA PRO A 25 8.80 9.06 -7.47
C PRO A 25 10.04 9.67 -6.81
N ASN A 26 10.80 8.86 -6.07
CA ASN A 26 12.09 9.25 -5.47
C ASN A 26 12.04 10.33 -4.38
N THR A 27 10.86 10.65 -3.84
CA THR A 27 10.71 11.67 -2.79
C THR A 27 10.66 11.13 -1.36
N ARG A 28 10.43 9.81 -1.20
CA ARG A 28 10.51 9.10 0.09
C ARG A 28 11.46 7.92 -0.01
N GLY A 29 12.43 7.89 0.90
CA GLY A 29 13.23 6.69 1.16
C GLY A 29 12.48 5.73 2.09
N ALA A 30 12.70 4.44 1.90
CA ALA A 30 12.28 3.44 2.87
C ALA A 30 13.03 3.67 4.19
N GLN A 31 12.34 3.48 5.31
CA GLN A 31 12.94 3.45 6.65
C GLN A 31 13.62 2.10 6.89
N ARG A 32 13.08 1.04 6.30
CA ARG A 32 13.63 -0.32 6.36
C ARG A 32 14.47 -0.63 5.13
N VAL A 33 15.51 -1.44 5.34
CA VAL A 33 16.35 -1.98 4.25
C VAL A 33 15.47 -2.81 3.32
N ASN A 34 15.67 -2.66 2.00
CA ASN A 34 14.97 -3.45 1.02
C ASN A 34 15.33 -4.94 1.20
N PRO A 35 14.33 -5.84 1.39
CA PRO A 35 14.57 -7.26 1.69
C PRO A 35 15.34 -8.00 0.60
N SER A 36 15.35 -7.50 -0.64
CA SER A 36 16.08 -8.10 -1.76
C SER A 36 17.40 -7.40 -2.09
N ALA A 37 17.86 -6.45 -1.28
CA ALA A 37 19.03 -5.61 -1.58
C ALA A 37 20.34 -6.40 -1.76
N SER A 38 20.53 -7.49 -1.01
CA SER A 38 21.74 -8.31 -1.01
C SER A 38 21.75 -9.44 -2.04
N MET A 39 20.65 -9.63 -2.77
CA MET A 39 20.53 -10.73 -3.74
C MET A 39 21.18 -10.35 -5.06
N ALA A 40 21.74 -11.30 -5.82
CA ALA A 40 22.21 -11.03 -7.18
C ALA A 40 21.05 -10.66 -8.12
N GLU A 41 21.32 -9.84 -9.14
CA GLU A 41 20.37 -9.62 -10.24
C GLU A 41 20.50 -10.78 -11.23
N SER A 42 19.36 -11.30 -11.68
CA SER A 42 19.31 -12.30 -12.74
C SER A 42 19.06 -11.59 -14.08
N GLU A 43 19.66 -12.09 -15.15
CA GLU A 43 19.30 -11.64 -16.50
C GLU A 43 17.89 -12.14 -16.83
N LEU A 44 16.96 -11.21 -17.05
CA LEU A 44 15.59 -11.53 -17.44
C LEU A 44 15.39 -11.17 -18.91
N GLY A 45 14.69 -12.04 -19.64
CA GLY A 45 14.24 -11.70 -20.99
C GLY A 45 13.27 -10.51 -20.97
N GLU A 46 13.13 -9.81 -22.09
CA GLU A 46 12.26 -8.61 -22.18
C GLU A 46 10.81 -8.90 -21.76
N LEU A 47 10.27 -10.06 -22.14
CA LEU A 47 8.92 -10.48 -21.78
C LEU A 47 8.78 -10.71 -20.26
N GLU A 48 9.78 -11.34 -19.66
CA GLU A 48 9.84 -11.65 -18.23
C GLU A 48 9.96 -10.38 -17.38
N ARG A 49 10.85 -9.47 -17.81
CA ARG A 49 11.02 -8.14 -17.21
C ARG A 49 9.72 -7.35 -17.22
N ARG A 50 9.01 -7.31 -18.37
CA ARG A 50 7.70 -6.67 -18.50
C ARG A 50 6.65 -7.31 -17.60
N HIS A 51 6.65 -8.64 -17.49
CA HIS A 51 5.71 -9.36 -16.64
C HIS A 51 5.95 -9.04 -15.15
N ALA A 52 7.19 -9.12 -14.69
CA ALA A 52 7.59 -8.75 -13.33
C ALA A 52 7.21 -7.29 -13.01
N ALA A 53 7.52 -6.37 -13.93
CA ALA A 53 7.15 -4.96 -13.77
C ALA A 53 5.64 -4.74 -13.68
N SER A 54 4.84 -5.48 -14.46
CA SER A 54 3.37 -5.39 -14.39
C SER A 54 2.82 -5.82 -13.02
N THR A 55 3.42 -6.84 -12.41
CA THR A 55 3.05 -7.31 -11.06
C THR A 55 3.41 -6.27 -10.00
N LEU A 56 4.60 -5.68 -10.08
CA LEU A 56 5.02 -4.63 -9.15
C LEU A 56 4.22 -3.34 -9.28
N ARG A 57 3.77 -2.96 -10.48
CA ARG A 57 2.88 -1.80 -10.66
C ARG A 57 1.52 -2.00 -10.00
N VAL A 58 0.94 -3.20 -10.12
CA VAL A 58 -0.30 -3.55 -9.43
C VAL A 58 -0.14 -3.42 -7.93
N LEU A 59 0.95 -3.96 -7.38
CA LEU A 59 1.26 -3.80 -5.96
C LEU A 59 1.43 -2.33 -5.58
N HIS A 60 2.26 -1.58 -6.31
CA HIS A 60 2.52 -0.16 -6.02
C HIS A 60 1.23 0.67 -5.96
N VAL A 61 0.33 0.46 -6.93
CA VAL A 61 -0.98 1.14 -6.96
C VAL A 61 -1.85 0.76 -5.76
N ALA A 62 -1.90 -0.52 -5.41
CA ALA A 62 -2.68 -0.99 -4.26
C ALA A 62 -2.12 -0.42 -2.93
N THR A 63 -0.80 -0.42 -2.76
CA THR A 63 -0.12 0.17 -1.61
C THR A 63 -0.36 1.68 -1.51
N ALA A 64 -0.33 2.40 -2.62
CA ALA A 64 -0.67 3.84 -2.65
C ALA A 64 -2.13 4.07 -2.24
N GLY A 65 -3.05 3.21 -2.65
CA GLY A 65 -4.44 3.22 -2.21
C GLY A 65 -4.59 3.03 -0.69
N VAL A 66 -3.86 2.08 -0.10
CA VAL A 66 -3.83 1.88 1.37
C VAL A 66 -3.26 3.09 2.09
N GLN A 67 -2.20 3.69 1.54
CA GLN A 67 -1.61 4.90 2.10
C GLN A 67 -2.61 6.05 2.08
N GLY A 68 -3.32 6.24 0.97
CA GLY A 68 -4.41 7.20 0.85
C GLY A 68 -5.53 6.92 1.86
N LEU A 69 -5.96 5.66 1.98
CA LEU A 69 -6.97 5.22 2.96
C LEU A 69 -6.59 5.61 4.38
N CYS A 70 -5.36 5.29 4.79
CA CYS A 70 -4.86 5.65 6.11
C CYS A 70 -4.81 7.17 6.28
N GLN A 71 -4.30 7.91 5.28
CA GLN A 71 -4.23 9.37 5.30
C GLN A 71 -5.61 10.05 5.43
N GLY A 72 -6.65 9.51 4.77
CA GLY A 72 -8.01 10.02 4.90
C GLY A 72 -8.62 9.82 6.28
N GLN A 73 -8.15 8.82 7.04
CA GLN A 73 -8.58 8.59 8.42
C GLN A 73 -7.80 9.46 9.44
N VAL A 74 -6.62 9.98 9.06
CA VAL A 74 -5.80 10.82 9.95
C VAL A 74 -6.56 12.09 10.31
N GLY A 75 -6.86 12.24 11.60
CA GLY A 75 -7.60 13.39 12.14
C GLY A 75 -9.09 13.11 12.42
N LEU A 76 -9.62 11.99 11.93
CA LEU A 76 -10.97 11.50 12.26
C LEU A 76 -10.93 10.42 13.34
N VAL A 77 -9.79 9.72 13.45
CA VAL A 77 -9.60 8.64 14.41
C VAL A 77 -9.46 9.19 15.83
N MET A 78 -10.27 8.64 16.74
CA MET A 78 -10.37 9.11 18.12
C MET A 78 -9.57 8.26 19.10
N LEU A 79 -9.53 6.94 18.89
CA LEU A 79 -8.88 5.98 19.78
C LEU A 79 -7.35 5.99 19.59
N PRO A 80 -6.56 6.14 20.68
CA PRO A 80 -5.10 6.14 20.59
C PRO A 80 -4.52 4.89 19.93
N ARG A 81 -5.09 3.71 20.22
CA ARG A 81 -4.66 2.43 19.61
C ARG A 81 -4.91 2.40 18.11
N ALA A 82 -6.05 2.92 17.65
CA ALA A 82 -6.37 3.00 16.23
C ALA A 82 -5.41 3.97 15.51
N ARG A 83 -5.07 5.09 16.16
CA ARG A 83 -4.11 6.06 15.62
C ARG A 83 -2.72 5.45 15.46
N GLN A 84 -2.22 4.76 16.49
CA GLN A 84 -0.94 4.05 16.42
C GLN A 84 -0.91 3.04 15.27
N GLN A 85 -2.01 2.33 15.06
CA GLN A 85 -2.12 1.34 14.00
C GLN A 85 -2.12 1.95 12.59
N ILE A 86 -2.78 3.10 12.43
CA ILE A 86 -2.76 3.87 11.19
C ILE A 86 -1.35 4.39 10.91
N ASP A 87 -0.67 4.96 11.91
CA ASP A 87 0.70 5.47 11.78
C ASP A 87 1.69 4.33 11.43
N HIS A 88 1.50 3.14 12.00
CA HIS A 88 2.29 1.97 11.64
C HIS A 88 2.04 1.53 10.20
N SER A 89 0.76 1.47 9.79
CA SER A 89 0.37 1.10 8.43
C SER A 89 0.90 2.07 7.37
N GLN A 90 0.97 3.38 7.68
CA GLN A 90 1.54 4.38 6.78
C GLN A 90 3.04 4.25 6.60
N ARG A 91 3.78 3.91 7.67
CA ARG A 91 5.22 3.67 7.60
C ARG A 91 5.54 2.45 6.74
N GLU A 92 4.83 1.34 6.94
CA GLU A 92 5.01 0.18 6.08
C GLU A 92 4.62 0.42 4.63
N ALA A 93 3.51 1.12 4.38
CA ALA A 93 3.13 1.48 3.01
C ALA A 93 4.23 2.32 2.33
N THR A 94 4.87 3.24 3.08
CA THR A 94 6.00 4.02 2.58
C THR A 94 7.19 3.13 2.19
N ASP A 95 7.55 2.16 3.04
CA ASP A 95 8.62 1.19 2.73
C ASP A 95 8.29 0.39 1.47
N HIS A 96 7.07 -0.15 1.40
CA HIS A 96 6.61 -0.97 0.27
C HIS A 96 6.61 -0.18 -1.05
N LEU A 97 6.17 1.08 -1.04
CA LEU A 97 6.21 1.95 -2.23
C LEU A 97 7.64 2.18 -2.69
N ALA A 98 8.54 2.54 -1.77
CA ALA A 98 9.94 2.78 -2.08
C ALA A 98 10.63 1.52 -2.64
N TRP A 99 10.41 0.35 -2.02
CA TRP A 99 10.96 -0.91 -2.51
C TRP A 99 10.40 -1.28 -3.90
N CYS A 100 9.09 -1.11 -4.11
CA CYS A 100 8.48 -1.37 -5.42
C CYS A 100 9.03 -0.44 -6.49
N GLN A 101 9.19 0.85 -6.18
CA GLN A 101 9.75 1.82 -7.11
C GLN A 101 11.20 1.47 -7.48
N GLN A 102 12.03 1.17 -6.48
CA GLN A 102 13.41 0.73 -6.71
C GLN A 102 13.47 -0.53 -7.59
N ARG A 103 12.60 -1.52 -7.34
CA ARG A 103 12.57 -2.74 -8.17
C ARG A 103 12.08 -2.46 -9.58
N LEU A 104 11.10 -1.57 -9.76
CA LEU A 104 10.63 -1.16 -11.08
C LEU A 104 11.74 -0.46 -11.88
N GLU A 105 12.55 0.37 -11.25
CA GLU A 105 13.71 1.02 -11.89
C GLU A 105 14.78 -0.01 -12.30
N GLN A 106 15.08 -1.00 -11.45
CA GLN A 106 15.99 -2.11 -11.79
C GLN A 106 15.48 -2.95 -12.97
N LEU A 107 14.15 -3.08 -13.09
CA LEU A 107 13.51 -3.72 -14.23
C LEU A 107 13.34 -2.76 -15.42
N GLU A 108 14.04 -1.62 -15.47
CA GLU A 108 13.94 -0.59 -16.53
C GLU A 108 12.49 -0.20 -16.83
N SER A 109 11.69 -0.04 -15.78
CA SER A 109 10.27 0.28 -15.83
C SER A 109 9.94 1.42 -14.87
N ARG A 110 8.65 1.69 -14.67
CA ARG A 110 8.16 2.81 -13.87
C ARG A 110 6.87 2.46 -13.16
N THR A 111 6.48 3.32 -12.23
CA THR A 111 5.19 3.26 -11.54
C THR A 111 4.03 3.59 -12.49
N SER A 112 2.83 3.08 -12.19
CA SER A 112 1.66 3.28 -13.04
C SER A 112 1.16 4.74 -12.96
N TYR A 113 0.73 5.29 -14.09
CA TYR A 113 0.08 6.61 -14.14
C TYR A 113 -1.24 6.69 -13.37
N PHE A 114 -1.86 5.54 -13.06
CA PHE A 114 -3.08 5.53 -12.27
C PHE A 114 -2.85 5.63 -10.76
N THR A 115 -1.60 5.57 -10.29
CA THR A 115 -1.28 5.69 -8.85
C THR A 115 -1.99 6.88 -8.16
N PRO A 116 -2.01 8.10 -8.72
CA PRO A 116 -2.73 9.24 -8.13
C PRO A 116 -4.24 9.01 -7.96
N VAL A 117 -4.88 8.34 -8.92
CA VAL A 117 -6.32 8.06 -8.88
C VAL A 117 -6.65 7.13 -7.72
N TYR A 118 -5.86 6.08 -7.52
CA TYR A 118 -6.07 5.13 -6.42
C TYR A 118 -5.73 5.71 -5.07
N TYR A 119 -4.68 6.52 -4.99
CA TYR A 119 -4.38 7.28 -3.78
C TYR A 119 -5.56 8.17 -3.40
N GLY A 120 -6.10 8.95 -4.35
CA GLY A 120 -7.26 9.83 -4.13
C GLY A 120 -8.53 9.06 -3.73
N ALA A 121 -8.80 7.94 -4.40
CA ALA A 121 -9.91 7.05 -4.03
C ALA A 121 -9.74 6.48 -2.62
N GLY A 122 -8.52 6.09 -2.27
CA GLY A 122 -8.13 5.69 -0.92
C GLY A 122 -8.45 6.79 0.10
N VAL A 123 -7.98 8.02 -0.13
CA VAL A 123 -8.26 9.17 0.74
C VAL A 123 -9.75 9.38 0.96
N GLY A 124 -10.55 9.37 -0.12
CA GLY A 124 -12.01 9.51 -0.03
C GLY A 124 -12.65 8.41 0.83
N LEU A 125 -12.26 7.15 0.59
CA LEU A 125 -12.72 6.02 1.41
C LEU A 125 -12.25 6.14 2.86
N GLY A 126 -11.05 6.65 3.10
CA GLY A 126 -10.49 6.90 4.43
C GLY A 126 -11.32 7.91 5.20
N ILE A 127 -11.69 9.02 4.56
CA ILE A 127 -12.56 10.05 5.15
C ILE A 127 -13.92 9.45 5.49
N VAL A 128 -14.56 8.77 4.55
CA VAL A 128 -15.89 8.16 4.76
C VAL A 128 -15.85 7.15 5.91
N THR A 129 -14.86 6.26 5.93
CA THR A 129 -14.75 5.22 6.94
C THR A 129 -14.38 5.75 8.32
N GLY A 130 -13.51 6.78 8.37
CA GLY A 130 -13.16 7.48 9.60
C GLY A 130 -14.32 8.26 10.21
N LEU A 131 -15.21 8.82 9.39
CA LEU A 131 -16.43 9.50 9.87
C LEU A 131 -17.46 8.55 10.48
N ILE A 132 -17.46 7.26 10.09
CA ILE A 132 -18.41 6.26 10.61
C ILE A 132 -18.03 5.86 12.04
N ASN A 133 -16.80 5.36 12.24
CA ASN A 133 -16.13 5.14 13.53
C ASN A 133 -14.80 4.40 13.32
N ASP A 134 -13.94 4.43 14.35
CA ASP A 134 -12.62 3.79 14.34
C ASP A 134 -12.65 2.28 14.06
N ARG A 135 -13.64 1.55 14.59
CA ARG A 135 -13.74 0.09 14.38
C ARG A 135 -14.01 -0.24 12.93
N PHE A 136 -14.89 0.52 12.28
CA PHE A 136 -15.19 0.38 10.86
C PHE A 136 -13.98 0.76 10.01
N GLY A 137 -13.34 1.91 10.31
CA GLY A 137 -12.13 2.38 9.64
C GLY A 137 -10.98 1.36 9.66
N LEU A 138 -10.65 0.85 10.85
CA LEU A 138 -9.64 -0.20 11.02
C LEU A 138 -10.04 -1.53 10.35
N GLY A 139 -11.33 -1.86 10.36
CA GLY A 139 -11.84 -3.04 9.66
C GLY A 139 -11.60 -2.97 8.15
N VAL A 140 -11.75 -1.77 7.56
CA VAL A 140 -11.51 -1.54 6.13
C VAL A 140 -10.02 -1.67 5.83
N VAL A 141 -9.15 -1.09 6.66
CA VAL A 141 -7.69 -1.26 6.55
C VAL A 141 -7.32 -2.75 6.60
N ALA A 142 -7.85 -3.50 7.56
CA ALA A 142 -7.61 -4.93 7.69
C ALA A 142 -8.06 -5.71 6.44
N ALA A 143 -9.28 -5.46 5.97
CA ALA A 143 -9.81 -6.12 4.78
C ALA A 143 -9.00 -5.80 3.51
N THR A 144 -8.57 -4.55 3.33
CA THR A 144 -7.74 -4.16 2.19
C THR A 144 -6.38 -4.83 2.24
N LYS A 145 -5.73 -4.90 3.41
CA LYS A 145 -4.43 -5.56 3.56
C LYS A 145 -4.52 -7.07 3.32
N GLU A 146 -5.56 -7.75 3.82
CA GLU A 146 -5.81 -9.16 3.49
C GLU A 146 -5.99 -9.39 1.98
N LEU A 147 -6.73 -8.50 1.31
CA LEU A 147 -6.95 -8.59 -0.14
C LEU A 147 -5.63 -8.43 -0.90
N ILE A 148 -4.81 -7.44 -0.56
CA ILE A 148 -3.49 -7.23 -1.17
C ILE A 148 -2.60 -8.45 -0.94
N GLY A 149 -2.52 -8.96 0.28
CA GLY A 149 -1.73 -10.15 0.61
C GLY A 149 -2.12 -11.36 -0.25
N ARG A 150 -3.43 -11.61 -0.41
CA ARG A 150 -3.92 -12.68 -1.30
C ARG A 150 -3.58 -12.44 -2.77
N GLN A 151 -3.87 -11.25 -3.29
CA GLN A 151 -3.60 -10.90 -4.69
C GLN A 151 -2.11 -11.01 -5.03
N VAL A 152 -1.24 -10.49 -4.16
CA VAL A 152 0.21 -10.59 -4.36
C VAL A 152 0.67 -12.04 -4.30
N SER A 153 0.17 -12.83 -3.33
CA SER A 153 0.53 -14.24 -3.23
C SER A 153 0.11 -15.04 -4.47
N GLU A 154 -1.05 -14.74 -5.07
CA GLU A 154 -1.48 -15.35 -6.32
C GLU A 154 -0.61 -14.89 -7.50
N GLN A 155 -0.30 -13.59 -7.58
CA GLN A 155 0.51 -13.03 -8.67
C GLN A 155 1.97 -13.51 -8.65
N MET A 156 2.52 -13.81 -7.47
CA MET A 156 3.86 -14.37 -7.32
C MET A 156 4.05 -15.71 -8.05
N ASN A 157 2.98 -16.46 -8.30
CA ASN A 157 3.05 -17.73 -9.03
C ASN A 157 3.35 -17.54 -10.52
N TYR A 158 3.13 -16.34 -11.06
CA TYR A 158 3.37 -16.02 -12.46
C TYR A 158 4.71 -15.29 -12.70
N LEU A 159 5.44 -14.95 -11.63
CA LEU A 159 6.76 -14.36 -11.77
C LEU A 159 7.74 -15.32 -12.45
N PRO A 160 8.68 -14.79 -13.25
CA PRO A 160 9.80 -15.58 -13.77
C PRO A 160 10.48 -16.37 -12.66
N ALA A 161 10.93 -17.59 -12.98
CA ALA A 161 11.60 -18.45 -12.01
C ALA A 161 12.87 -17.79 -11.46
N ASP A 162 13.58 -17.06 -12.31
CA ASP A 162 14.87 -16.45 -11.98
C ASP A 162 14.74 -15.08 -11.30
N ASP A 163 13.55 -14.48 -11.24
CA ASP A 163 13.29 -13.21 -10.57
C ASP A 163 13.15 -13.38 -9.04
N GLN A 164 14.23 -13.82 -8.40
CA GLN A 164 14.28 -14.05 -6.96
C GLN A 164 14.23 -12.75 -6.15
N ARG A 165 14.69 -11.64 -6.73
CA ARG A 165 14.61 -10.30 -6.12
C ARG A 165 13.16 -9.87 -5.95
N SER A 166 12.35 -9.86 -7.03
CA SER A 166 10.93 -9.51 -6.91
C SER A 166 10.19 -10.50 -6.02
N ARG A 167 10.48 -11.80 -6.12
CA ARG A 167 9.84 -12.83 -5.29
C ARG A 167 10.08 -12.61 -3.80
N THR A 168 11.30 -12.25 -3.40
CA THR A 168 11.65 -12.00 -2.00
C THR A 168 11.00 -10.72 -1.46
N LEU A 169 11.01 -9.65 -2.25
CA LEU A 169 10.29 -8.42 -1.94
C LEU A 169 8.80 -8.68 -1.72
N LEU A 170 8.15 -9.39 -2.64
CA LEU A 170 6.72 -9.65 -2.58
C LEU A 170 6.34 -10.56 -1.40
N ARG A 171 7.18 -11.55 -1.05
CA ARG A 171 6.99 -12.37 0.16
C ARG A 171 7.00 -11.51 1.43
N GLN A 172 7.94 -10.57 1.54
CA GLN A 172 7.98 -9.65 2.68
C GLN A 172 6.69 -8.83 2.75
N VAL A 173 6.24 -8.29 1.61
CA VAL A 173 5.00 -7.49 1.53
C VAL A 173 3.77 -8.32 1.93
N VAL A 174 3.68 -9.59 1.53
CA VAL A 174 2.58 -10.48 1.94
C VAL A 174 2.59 -10.73 3.45
N SER A 175 3.77 -11.01 4.02
CA SER A 175 3.94 -11.21 5.46
C SER A 175 3.52 -9.96 6.24
N ASP A 176 4.05 -8.80 5.84
CA ASP A 176 3.77 -7.49 6.41
C ASP A 176 2.26 -7.19 6.38
N ASN A 177 1.59 -7.37 5.23
CA ASN A 177 0.15 -7.12 5.09
C ASN A 177 -0.70 -8.07 5.94
N THR A 178 -0.32 -9.35 6.02
CA THR A 178 -1.05 -10.35 6.83
C THR A 178 -0.94 -10.01 8.32
N HIS A 179 0.27 -9.72 8.79
CA HIS A 179 0.51 -9.31 10.17
C HIS A 179 -0.25 -8.03 10.52
N HIS A 180 -0.20 -7.03 9.64
CA HIS A 180 -0.89 -5.77 9.87
C HIS A 180 -2.41 -5.86 9.85
N ALA A 181 -2.97 -6.71 9.00
CA ALA A 181 -4.41 -6.95 9.01
C ALA A 181 -4.85 -7.50 10.36
N GLN A 182 -4.07 -8.45 10.92
CA GLN A 182 -4.31 -9.00 12.23
C GLN A 182 -4.19 -7.94 13.34
N LEU A 183 -3.13 -7.13 13.33
CA LEU A 183 -2.97 -6.01 14.27
C LEU A 183 -4.13 -5.00 14.19
N ALA A 184 -4.66 -4.73 12.99
CA ALA A 184 -5.78 -3.82 12.82
C ALA A 184 -7.09 -4.37 13.42
N LEU A 185 -7.30 -5.69 13.36
CA LEU A 185 -8.40 -6.35 14.04
C LEU A 185 -8.22 -6.34 15.56
N GLU A 186 -7.01 -6.61 16.05
CA GLU A 186 -6.66 -6.56 17.48
C GLU A 186 -6.77 -5.15 18.07
N ALA A 187 -6.50 -4.12 17.27
CA ALA A 187 -6.70 -2.71 17.62
C ALA A 187 -8.20 -2.30 17.68
N GLY A 188 -9.14 -3.22 17.42
CA GLY A 188 -10.58 -3.01 17.51
C GLY A 188 -11.31 -2.98 16.16
N GLY A 189 -10.60 -3.25 15.06
CA GLY A 189 -11.16 -3.30 13.72
C GLY A 189 -12.28 -4.34 13.57
N MET A 190 -13.31 -3.99 12.83
CA MET A 190 -14.42 -4.88 12.52
C MET A 190 -13.99 -5.94 11.51
N ARG A 191 -14.26 -7.21 11.80
CA ARG A 191 -14.04 -8.29 10.84
C ARG A 191 -15.21 -8.37 9.87
N PHE A 192 -15.01 -7.91 8.63
CA PHE A 192 -16.04 -8.02 7.60
C PHE A 192 -16.23 -9.46 7.10
N PRO A 193 -17.48 -9.89 6.85
CA PRO A 193 -17.75 -11.16 6.20
C PRO A 193 -17.27 -11.14 4.74
N ALA A 194 -16.91 -12.32 4.21
CA ALA A 194 -16.33 -12.48 2.88
C ALA A 194 -17.11 -11.83 1.71
N PRO A 195 -18.46 -11.78 1.70
CA PRO A 195 -19.22 -11.14 0.62
C PRO A 195 -18.99 -9.62 0.52
N ILE A 196 -18.84 -8.94 1.67
CA ILE A 196 -18.58 -7.49 1.72
C ILE A 196 -17.15 -7.21 1.24
N LYS A 197 -16.19 -8.06 1.63
CA LYS A 197 -14.81 -8.00 1.14
C LYS A 197 -14.74 -8.19 -0.38
N TRP A 198 -15.59 -9.05 -0.94
CA TRP A 198 -15.71 -9.26 -2.39
C TRP A 198 -16.23 -8.03 -3.14
N GLY A 199 -17.24 -7.33 -2.60
CA GLY A 199 -17.76 -6.09 -3.17
C GLY A 199 -16.70 -4.97 -3.23
N MET A 200 -15.90 -4.83 -2.17
CA MET A 200 -14.73 -3.92 -2.15
C MET A 200 -13.64 -4.38 -3.15
N GLY A 201 -13.43 -5.68 -3.28
CA GLY A 201 -12.47 -6.27 -4.21
C GLY A 201 -12.82 -6.12 -5.69
N LEU A 202 -14.10 -6.07 -6.07
CA LEU A 202 -14.55 -5.91 -7.46
C LEU A 202 -14.25 -4.51 -8.02
N LEU A 203 -14.42 -3.46 -7.21
CA LEU A 203 -14.05 -2.09 -7.56
C LEU A 203 -12.52 -1.92 -7.71
N GLY A 204 -11.75 -2.64 -6.88
CA GLY A 204 -10.28 -2.67 -6.98
C GLY A 204 -9.78 -3.52 -8.17
N GLY A 205 -10.31 -4.72 -8.37
CA GLY A 205 -9.81 -5.73 -9.31
C GLY A 205 -10.02 -5.38 -10.79
N ALA A 206 -11.15 -4.78 -11.16
CA ALA A 206 -11.40 -4.32 -12.53
C ALA A 206 -10.47 -3.17 -12.94
N SER A 207 -10.12 -2.31 -11.98
CA SER A 207 -9.22 -1.18 -12.21
C SER A 207 -7.75 -1.64 -12.26
N LEU A 208 -7.35 -2.66 -11.50
CA LEU A 208 -5.95 -3.11 -11.42
C LEU A 208 -5.45 -3.78 -12.71
N LYS A 209 -6.36 -4.31 -13.55
CA LYS A 209 -6.01 -4.80 -14.91
C LYS A 209 -5.44 -3.69 -15.79
N LYS A 210 -5.90 -2.44 -15.68
CA LYS A 210 -5.37 -1.30 -16.45
C LYS A 210 -4.01 -0.83 -15.92
N ALA A 211 -3.76 -0.97 -14.62
CA ALA A 211 -2.46 -0.67 -14.02
C ALA A 211 -1.33 -1.60 -14.49
N ARG A 212 -1.65 -2.83 -14.95
CA ARG A 212 -0.65 -3.77 -15.49
C ARG A 212 0.04 -3.28 -16.77
N TYR A 213 -0.66 -2.49 -17.60
CA TYR A 213 -0.20 -2.10 -18.94
C TYR A 213 0.16 -0.63 -19.08
N THR A 214 0.04 0.13 -18.00
CA THR A 214 0.40 1.56 -17.94
C THR A 214 1.59 1.78 -17.05
#